data_AF-A0A493SSZ0-F1
#
_entry.id   AF-A0A493SSZ0-F1
#
_cell.length_a   1.000
_cell.length_b   1.000
_cell.length_c   1.000
_cell.angle_alpha   90.00
_cell.angle_beta   90.00
_cell.angle_gamma   90.00
#
_symmetry.space_group_name_H-M   'P 1'
#
loop_
_entity.id
_entity.type
_entity.pdbx_description
1 polymer ?
#
loop_
_entity_poly.entity_id
_entity_poly.type
_entity_poly.pdbx_seq_one_letter_code
_entity_poly.pdbx_strand_id
1 'polypeptide(L)'
;MLCCRVHPYLQVNVLVLNYFTLLAYGKDENMVQLPGGTFQMGSNSPENRNEEGPVREVTVKPFAIDKYPVTNRDFRKAVSLGKQVSAKPYKPLAGKNPTNHPISAELF
;
A
#
# COMPACT_ATOMS: atom_id res chain seq x y z
N MET A 1 22.91 9.49 -49.83
CA MET A 1 22.71 8.31 -48.97
C MET A 1 23.42 8.55 -47.65
N LEU A 2 22.74 9.11 -46.65
CA LEU A 2 23.31 9.31 -45.32
C LEU A 2 23.18 7.99 -44.56
N CYS A 3 24.32 7.37 -44.26
CA CYS A 3 24.41 6.17 -43.45
C CYS A 3 24.05 6.54 -41.99
N CYS A 4 22.78 6.39 -41.62
CA CYS A 4 22.33 6.54 -40.24
C CYS A 4 22.79 5.33 -39.42
N ARG A 5 24.06 5.35 -39.01
CA ARG A 5 24.62 4.41 -38.02
C ARG A 5 24.08 4.83 -36.65
N VAL A 6 22.92 4.27 -36.31
CA VAL A 6 22.34 4.30 -34.96
C VAL A 6 23.45 3.86 -34.00
N HIS A 7 23.88 4.78 -33.12
CA HIS A 7 25.03 4.57 -32.24
C HIS A 7 24.70 3.45 -31.24
N PRO A 8 25.40 2.29 -31.28
CA PRO A 8 25.08 1.13 -30.44
C PRO A 8 25.14 1.45 -28.94
N TYR A 9 25.92 2.47 -28.56
CA TYR A 9 26.09 2.95 -27.19
C TYR A 9 24.80 3.46 -26.52
N LEU A 10 23.86 4.05 -27.29
CA LEU A 10 22.62 4.55 -26.72
C LEU A 10 21.68 3.41 -26.31
N GLN A 11 21.70 2.31 -27.06
CA GLN A 11 20.88 1.13 -26.79
C GLN A 11 21.37 0.35 -25.55
N VAL A 12 22.69 0.28 -25.34
CA VAL A 12 23.26 -0.39 -24.15
C VAL A 12 22.91 0.39 -22.88
N ASN A 13 23.00 1.72 -22.89
CA ASN A 13 22.65 2.54 -21.73
C ASN A 13 21.17 2.44 -21.35
N VAL A 14 20.27 2.45 -22.34
CA VAL A 14 18.83 2.26 -22.09
C VAL A 14 18.55 0.87 -21.53
N LEU A 15 19.20 -0.18 -22.06
CA LEU A 15 19.01 -1.54 -21.55
C LEU A 15 19.52 -1.68 -20.11
N VAL A 16 20.70 -1.14 -19.80
CA VAL A 16 21.31 -1.17 -18.46
C VAL A 16 20.51 -0.35 -17.45
N LEU A 17 20.01 0.84 -17.83
CA LEU A 17 19.13 1.66 -17.00
C LEU A 17 17.80 0.94 -16.73
N ASN A 18 17.19 0.31 -17.75
CA ASN A 18 15.98 -0.50 -17.54
C ASN A 18 16.24 -1.71 -16.65
N TYR A 19 17.39 -2.39 -16.79
CA TYR A 19 17.76 -3.54 -15.97
C TYR A 19 17.99 -3.13 -14.50
N PHE A 20 18.70 -2.03 -14.25
CA PHE A 20 18.90 -1.50 -12.90
C PHE A 20 17.58 -1.05 -12.26
N THR A 21 16.70 -0.43 -13.05
CA THR A 21 15.36 -0.04 -12.58
C THR A 21 14.51 -1.27 -12.25
N LEU A 22 14.59 -2.34 -13.05
CA LEU A 22 13.87 -3.60 -12.80
C LEU A 22 14.40 -4.35 -11.58
N LEU A 23 15.71 -4.28 -11.31
CA LEU A 23 16.34 -4.89 -10.13
C LEU A 23 16.08 -4.10 -8.85
N ALA A 24 15.94 -2.78 -8.93
CA ALA A 24 15.56 -1.91 -7.81
C ALA A 24 14.06 -1.98 -7.49
N TYR A 25 13.23 -2.42 -8.43
CA TYR A 25 11.84 -2.83 -8.20
C TYR A 25 11.87 -4.15 -7.44
N GLY A 26 12.09 -4.06 -6.13
CA GLY A 26 12.15 -5.22 -5.23
C GLY A 26 10.96 -6.13 -5.49
N LYS A 27 11.27 -7.34 -5.99
CA LYS A 27 10.30 -8.40 -6.22
C LYS A 27 9.91 -9.02 -4.88
N ASP A 28 9.28 -8.22 -4.02
CA ASP A 28 8.44 -8.78 -2.97
C ASP A 28 7.18 -9.29 -3.68
N GLU A 29 7.11 -10.59 -3.93
CA GLU A 29 5.98 -11.21 -4.63
C GLU A 29 4.65 -11.00 -3.88
N ASN A 30 4.68 -10.58 -2.62
CA ASN A 30 3.48 -10.32 -1.82
C ASN A 30 3.04 -8.86 -1.86
N MET A 31 3.81 -7.95 -2.46
CA MET A 31 3.44 -6.55 -2.64
C MET A 31 3.09 -6.24 -4.10
N VAL A 32 2.27 -5.22 -4.30
CA VAL A 32 1.94 -4.64 -5.60
C VAL A 32 2.46 -3.21 -5.60
N GLN A 33 3.23 -2.84 -6.62
CA GLN A 33 3.62 -1.45 -6.82
C GLN A 33 2.53 -0.78 -7.63
N LEU A 34 1.95 0.26 -7.05
CA LEU A 34 0.96 1.09 -7.70
C LEU A 34 1.67 2.32 -8.28
N PRO A 35 1.49 2.61 -9.58
CA PRO A 35 1.95 3.87 -10.11
C PRO A 35 1.24 5.00 -9.38
N GLY A 36 1.99 6.04 -9.03
CA GLY A 36 1.42 7.26 -8.51
C GLY A 36 0.54 7.93 -9.58
N GLY A 37 -0.33 8.82 -9.13
CA GLY A 37 -1.26 9.50 -10.02
C GLY A 37 -2.26 10.33 -9.26
N THR A 38 -3.18 10.92 -10.03
CA THR A 38 -4.24 11.78 -9.54
C THR A 38 -5.57 11.05 -9.63
N PHE A 39 -6.31 10.99 -8.52
CA PHE A 39 -7.56 10.26 -8.42
C PHE A 39 -8.60 11.02 -7.60
N GLN A 40 -9.87 10.68 -7.82
CA GLN A 40 -10.97 11.18 -7.01
C GLN A 40 -11.09 10.32 -5.74
N MET A 41 -10.88 10.92 -4.57
CA MET A 41 -10.94 10.27 -3.26
C MET A 41 -12.15 10.75 -2.47
N GLY A 42 -12.84 9.83 -1.79
CA GLY A 42 -14.04 10.10 -1.01
C GLY A 42 -15.33 9.81 -1.77
N SER A 43 -16.48 10.14 -1.18
CA SER A 43 -17.81 9.90 -1.76
C SER A 43 -18.74 11.09 -1.59
N ASN A 44 -19.57 11.34 -2.60
CA ASN A 44 -20.70 12.30 -2.56
C ASN A 44 -22.05 11.57 -2.50
N SER A 45 -22.06 10.24 -2.27
CA SER A 45 -23.29 9.48 -2.10
C SER A 45 -24.08 10.01 -0.91
N PRO A 46 -25.42 10.12 -0.98
CA PRO A 46 -26.26 10.47 0.17
C PRO A 46 -26.16 9.47 1.34
N GLU A 47 -25.67 8.26 1.08
CA GLU A 47 -25.49 7.20 2.09
C GLU A 47 -24.08 7.20 2.72
N ASN A 48 -23.23 8.16 2.38
CA ASN A 48 -21.87 8.21 2.92
C ASN A 48 -21.86 8.50 4.43
N ARG A 49 -20.86 7.98 5.14
CA ARG A 49 -20.59 8.46 6.50
C ARG A 49 -20.02 9.88 6.38
N ASN A 50 -20.29 10.74 7.37
CA ASN A 50 -19.84 12.14 7.37
C ASN A 50 -18.32 12.31 7.13
N GLU A 51 -17.52 11.29 7.47
CA GLU A 51 -16.07 11.27 7.35
C GLU A 51 -15.54 10.75 6.00
N GLU A 52 -16.39 10.19 5.14
CA GLU A 52 -16.02 9.60 3.85
C GLU A 52 -16.11 10.58 2.68
N GLY A 53 -16.82 11.70 2.83
CA GLY A 53 -16.97 12.75 1.83
C GLY A 53 -16.22 14.04 2.16
N PRO A 54 -16.29 15.06 1.27
CA PRO A 54 -16.75 14.96 -0.12
C PRO A 54 -15.68 14.34 -1.03
N VAL A 55 -16.06 14.04 -2.28
CA VAL A 55 -15.12 13.69 -3.34
C VAL A 55 -14.17 14.86 -3.60
N ARG A 56 -12.86 14.58 -3.62
CA ARG A 56 -11.81 15.55 -3.96
C ARG A 56 -10.71 14.90 -4.79
N GLU A 57 -10.04 15.72 -5.58
CA GLU A 57 -8.88 15.28 -6.36
C GLU A 57 -7.65 15.17 -5.43
N VAL A 58 -6.97 14.02 -5.46
CA VAL A 58 -5.79 13.73 -4.65
C VAL A 58 -4.69 13.17 -5.53
N THR A 59 -3.48 13.71 -5.40
CA THR A 59 -2.30 13.20 -6.08
C THR A 59 -1.41 12.45 -5.09
N VAL A 60 -1.08 11.21 -5.39
CA VAL A 60 -0.22 10.35 -4.54
C VAL A 60 0.99 9.89 -5.34
N LYS A 61 2.14 9.84 -4.68
CA LYS A 61 3.40 9.34 -5.25
C LYS A 61 3.33 7.82 -5.45
N PRO A 62 4.13 7.23 -6.36
CA PRO A 62 4.21 5.77 -6.48
C PRO A 62 4.56 5.11 -5.13
N PHE A 63 3.91 3.99 -4.83
CA PHE A 63 4.11 3.24 -3.59
C PHE A 63 3.80 1.74 -3.75
N ALA A 64 4.27 0.93 -2.81
CA ALA A 64 3.95 -0.49 -2.71
C ALA A 64 2.87 -0.73 -1.64
N ILE A 65 1.95 -1.67 -1.89
CA ILE A 65 1.00 -2.15 -0.89
C ILE A 65 0.93 -3.68 -0.89
N ASP A 66 0.73 -4.28 0.28
CA ASP A 66 0.56 -5.73 0.41
C ASP A 66 -0.69 -6.21 -0.35
N LYS A 67 -0.56 -7.36 -1.02
CA LYS A 67 -1.68 -8.05 -1.70
C LYS A 67 -2.71 -8.57 -0.72
N TYR A 68 -2.27 -8.90 0.50
CA TYR A 68 -3.06 -9.57 1.52
C TYR A 68 -2.87 -8.86 2.86
N PRO A 69 -3.89 -8.85 3.72
CA PRO A 69 -3.73 -8.37 5.10
C PRO A 69 -2.64 -9.13 5.84
N VAL A 70 -2.00 -8.46 6.81
CA VAL A 70 -0.99 -9.07 7.68
C VAL A 70 -1.60 -10.26 8.43
N THR A 71 -0.95 -11.42 8.35
CA THR A 71 -1.44 -12.62 9.02
C THR A 71 -1.04 -12.65 10.50
N ASN A 72 -1.82 -13.36 11.33
CA ASN A 72 -1.47 -13.61 12.74
C ASN A 72 -0.08 -14.24 12.89
N ARG A 73 0.34 -15.09 11.93
CA ARG A 73 1.68 -15.69 11.93
C ARG A 73 2.76 -14.62 11.75
N ASP A 74 2.56 -13.70 10.83
CA ASP A 74 3.55 -12.67 10.50
C ASP A 74 3.62 -11.61 11.60
N PHE A 75 2.48 -11.29 12.23
CA PHE A 75 2.45 -10.46 13.43
C PHE A 75 3.22 -11.11 14.60
N ARG A 76 3.02 -12.41 14.88
CA ARG A 76 3.78 -13.12 15.93
C ARG A 76 5.29 -13.07 15.70
N LYS A 77 5.74 -13.20 14.44
CA LYS A 77 7.15 -13.03 14.08
C LYS A 77 7.64 -11.62 14.43
N ALA A 78 6.89 -10.58 14.08
CA ALA A 78 7.25 -9.20 14.42
C ALA A 78 7.39 -9.00 15.94
N VAL A 79 6.44 -9.52 16.74
CA VAL A 79 6.48 -9.45 18.20
C VAL A 79 7.69 -10.21 18.77
N SER A 80 8.01 -11.40 18.24
CA SER A 80 9.20 -12.16 18.67
C SER A 80 10.52 -11.43 18.42
N LEU A 81 10.55 -10.51 17.44
CA LEU A 81 11.68 -9.63 17.16
C LEU A 81 11.67 -8.35 18.02
N GLY A 82 10.83 -8.29 19.05
CA GLY A 82 10.73 -7.15 19.97
C GLY A 82 9.97 -5.95 19.41
N LYS A 83 9.30 -6.08 18.25
CA LYS A 83 8.45 -5.02 17.71
C LYS A 83 7.12 -5.02 18.45
N GLN A 84 6.88 -4.00 19.28
CA GLN A 84 5.61 -3.82 19.99
C GLN A 84 4.77 -2.75 19.30
N VAL A 85 3.46 -3.00 19.20
CA VAL A 85 2.49 -2.01 18.76
C VAL A 85 1.74 -1.53 20.00
N SER A 86 1.74 -0.23 20.26
CA SER A 86 0.93 0.37 21.34
C SER A 86 -0.52 0.43 20.90
N ALA A 87 -1.23 -0.69 20.98
CA ALA A 87 -2.67 -0.69 20.77
C ALA A 87 -3.34 0.12 21.90
N LYS A 88 -4.24 1.04 21.53
CA LYS A 88 -5.15 1.65 22.52
C LYS A 88 -6.02 0.53 23.12
N PRO A 89 -6.22 0.49 24.44
CA PRO A 89 -7.05 -0.55 25.04
C PRO A 89 -8.48 -0.48 24.49
N TYR A 90 -9.03 -1.65 24.12
CA TYR A 90 -10.43 -1.77 23.70
C TYR A 90 -11.35 -1.16 24.76
N LYS A 91 -12.13 -0.16 24.37
CA LYS A 91 -13.20 0.40 25.19
C LYS A 91 -14.53 -0.13 24.66
N PRO A 92 -15.27 -0.94 25.42
CA PRO A 92 -16.58 -1.40 24.96
C PRO A 92 -17.51 -0.21 24.76
N LEU A 93 -18.26 -0.23 23.66
CA LEU A 93 -19.35 0.71 23.43
C LEU A 93 -20.37 0.60 24.59
N ALA A 94 -20.85 1.74 25.09
CA ALA A 94 -21.77 1.78 26.22
C ALA A 94 -22.98 0.85 26.00
N GLY A 95 -23.20 -0.06 26.95
CA GLY A 95 -24.32 -1.01 26.92
C GLY A 95 -24.10 -2.31 26.14
N LYS A 96 -22.90 -2.58 25.58
CA LYS A 96 -22.59 -3.87 24.93
C LYS A 96 -21.76 -4.78 25.85
N ASN A 97 -22.16 -6.07 25.95
CA ASN A 97 -21.39 -7.07 26.70
C ASN A 97 -20.05 -7.34 25.99
N PRO A 98 -18.90 -7.13 26.67
CA PRO A 98 -17.57 -7.30 26.08
C PRO A 98 -17.27 -8.73 25.60
N THR A 99 -17.97 -9.76 26.09
CA THR A 99 -17.70 -11.16 25.70
C THR A 99 -18.35 -11.58 24.39
N ASN A 100 -19.35 -10.82 23.91
CA ASN A 100 -20.12 -11.15 22.69
C ASN A 100 -19.88 -10.15 21.56
N HIS A 101 -18.98 -9.18 21.75
CA HIS A 101 -18.54 -8.34 20.64
C HIS A 101 -17.53 -9.16 19.82
N PRO A 102 -17.71 -9.33 18.50
CA PRO A 102 -16.61 -9.84 17.68
C PRO A 102 -15.40 -8.96 17.99
N ILE A 103 -14.22 -9.56 18.21
CA ILE A 103 -12.96 -8.82 18.23
C ILE A 103 -12.94 -8.07 16.90
N SER A 104 -13.27 -6.78 16.93
CA SER A 104 -13.39 -6.01 15.71
C SER A 104 -12.01 -6.00 15.09
N ALA A 105 -11.96 -6.09 13.76
CA ALA A 105 -10.74 -5.93 12.98
C ALA A 105 -10.04 -4.57 13.22
N GLU A 106 -10.59 -3.71 14.08
CA GLU A 106 -10.04 -2.45 14.61
C GLU A 106 -8.84 -2.66 15.56
N LEU A 107 -8.41 -3.91 15.79
CA LEU A 107 -7.11 -4.23 16.40
C LEU A 107 -5.96 -4.37 15.37
N PHE A 108 -6.22 -4.02 14.10
CA PHE A 108 -5.19 -3.82 13.07
C PHE A 108 -5.25 -2.38 12.55
#